data_AF-X1QJ29-F1
#
_entry.id   AF-X1QJ29-F1
#
_cell.length_a   1.000
_cell.length_b   1.000
_cell.length_c   1.000
_cell.angle_alpha   90.00
_cell.angle_beta   90.00
_cell.angle_gamma   90.00
#
_symmetry.space_group_name_H-M   'P 1'
#
loop_
_entity.id
_entity.type
_entity.pdbx_description
1 polymer ?
#
loop_
_entity_poly.entity_id
_entity_poly.type
_entity_poly.pdbx_seq_one_letter_code
_entity_poly.pdbx_strand_id
1 'polypeptide(L)'
;MLGRHIYAVGGNPEAAELSGISVKKITYVVFASMGMLAGLSGILFASRFKSATTTAGTLFELDAIAAAFVGGVSPSGGIGKVTGSIVGAFVMMSLTSGMNLMGIDISYQYVVRALVLVAAVVFDVATRKRKKS
;
A
#
# COMPACT_ATOMS: atom_id res chain seq x y z
N MET A 1 2.95 -5.81 -21.36
CA MET A 1 2.24 -4.54 -21.63
C MET A 1 1.27 -4.10 -20.53
N LEU A 2 0.67 -5.03 -19.77
CA LEU A 2 -0.37 -4.74 -18.77
C LEU A 2 0.05 -3.68 -17.72
N GLY A 3 1.29 -3.73 -17.23
CA GLY A 3 1.82 -2.72 -16.30
C GLY A 3 1.75 -1.28 -16.85
N ARG A 4 2.15 -1.03 -18.10
CA ARG A 4 2.05 0.32 -18.70
C ARG A 4 0.62 0.83 -18.78
N HIS A 5 -0.34 -0.07 -19.03
CA HIS A 5 -1.76 0.29 -19.05
C HIS A 5 -2.26 0.62 -17.65
N ILE A 6 -1.80 -0.09 -16.61
CA ILE A 6 -2.10 0.25 -15.20
C ILE A 6 -1.56 1.64 -14.86
N TYR A 7 -0.31 1.96 -15.22
CA TYR A 7 0.27 3.29 -14.98
C TYR A 7 -0.49 4.40 -15.73
N ALA A 8 -0.88 4.17 -16.98
CA ALA A 8 -1.64 5.12 -17.77
C ALA A 8 -3.03 5.39 -17.15
N VAL A 9 -3.77 4.32 -16.84
CA VAL A 9 -5.09 4.42 -16.18
C VAL A 9 -4.99 5.09 -14.81
N GLY A 10 -3.95 4.78 -14.03
CA GLY A 10 -3.74 5.37 -12.72
C GLY A 10 -3.33 6.85 -12.75
N GLY A 11 -2.70 7.32 -13.83
CA GLY A 11 -2.27 8.71 -13.96
C GLY A 11 -3.36 9.62 -14.53
N ASN A 12 -4.01 9.17 -15.60
CA ASN A 12 -5.16 9.86 -16.19
C ASN A 12 -6.09 8.84 -16.88
N PRO A 13 -7.20 8.45 -16.24
CA PRO A 13 -8.12 7.46 -16.80
C PRO A 13 -8.81 7.95 -18.08
N GLU A 14 -9.15 9.25 -18.17
CA GLU A 14 -9.79 9.84 -19.35
C GLU A 14 -8.87 9.78 -20.57
N ALA A 15 -7.60 10.16 -20.39
CA ALA A 15 -6.60 10.09 -21.46
C ALA A 15 -6.30 8.64 -21.89
N ALA A 16 -6.33 7.71 -20.93
CA ALA A 16 -6.18 6.29 -21.23
C ALA A 16 -7.33 5.76 -22.10
N GLU A 17 -8.57 6.16 -21.79
CA GLU A 17 -9.75 5.77 -22.56
C GLU A 17 -9.73 6.34 -23.97
N LEU A 18 -9.37 7.62 -24.14
CA LEU A 18 -9.16 8.25 -25.46
C LEU A 18 -8.04 7.58 -26.27
N SER A 19 -7.08 6.94 -25.60
CA SER A 19 -5.98 6.19 -26.23
C SER A 19 -6.37 4.73 -26.53
N GLY A 20 -7.66 4.37 -26.42
CA GLY A 20 -8.16 3.03 -26.69
C GLY A 20 -7.93 2.01 -25.57
N ILE A 21 -7.46 2.44 -24.40
CA ILE A 21 -7.27 1.58 -23.23
C ILE A 21 -8.61 1.44 -22.51
N SER A 22 -9.14 0.22 -22.43
CA SER A 22 -10.34 -0.05 -21.65
C SER A 22 -10.09 0.08 -20.14
N VAL A 23 -10.32 1.28 -19.58
CA VAL A 23 -10.17 1.60 -18.15
C VAL A 23 -10.87 0.55 -17.28
N LYS A 24 -12.14 0.24 -17.58
CA LYS A 24 -12.93 -0.77 -16.85
C LYS A 24 -12.23 -2.12 -16.77
N LYS A 25 -11.72 -2.65 -17.89
CA LYS A 25 -11.05 -3.96 -17.94
C LYS A 25 -9.78 -3.97 -17.08
N ILE A 26 -8.98 -2.90 -17.17
CA ILE A 26 -7.76 -2.76 -16.37
C ILE A 26 -8.11 -2.71 -14.88
N THR A 27 -9.10 -1.90 -14.49
CA THR A 27 -9.57 -1.82 -13.11
C THR A 27 -10.04 -3.19 -12.60
N TYR A 28 -10.84 -3.94 -13.36
CA TYR A 28 -11.26 -5.30 -12.95
C TYR A 28 -10.07 -6.24 -12.74
N VAL A 29 -9.09 -6.24 -13.64
CA VAL A 29 -7.89 -7.09 -13.51
C VAL A 29 -7.10 -6.71 -12.25
N VAL A 30 -6.92 -5.42 -11.99
CA VAL A 30 -6.20 -4.94 -10.80
C VAL A 30 -6.93 -5.38 -9.52
N PHE A 31 -8.22 -5.11 -9.39
CA PHE A 31 -8.99 -5.50 -8.21
C PHE A 31 -9.08 -7.02 -8.03
N ALA A 32 -9.25 -7.79 -9.12
CA ALA A 32 -9.23 -9.26 -9.07
C ALA A 32 -7.87 -9.78 -8.58
N SER A 33 -6.76 -9.22 -9.08
CA SER A 33 -5.42 -9.60 -8.63
C SER A 33 -5.18 -9.22 -7.16
N MET A 34 -5.66 -8.05 -6.72
CA MET A 34 -5.59 -7.65 -5.30
C MET A 34 -6.38 -8.59 -4.42
N GLY A 35 -7.60 -8.96 -4.80
CA GLY A 35 -8.44 -9.90 -4.04
C GLY A 35 -7.79 -11.29 -3.94
N MET A 36 -7.21 -11.79 -5.03
CA MET A 36 -6.46 -13.06 -5.02
C MET A 36 -5.27 -13.02 -4.06
N LEU A 37 -4.47 -11.95 -4.11
CA LEU A 37 -3.30 -11.77 -3.25
C LEU A 37 -3.69 -11.57 -1.78
N ALA A 38 -4.75 -10.82 -1.51
CA ALA A 38 -5.29 -10.62 -0.17
C ALA A 38 -5.79 -11.94 0.43
N GLY A 39 -6.52 -12.75 -0.36
CA GLY A 39 -6.96 -14.09 0.03
C GLY A 39 -5.79 -15.02 0.35
N LEU A 40 -4.77 -15.06 -0.52
CA LEU A 40 -3.54 -15.81 -0.28
C LEU A 40 -2.83 -15.35 1.02
N SER A 41 -2.70 -14.04 1.21
CA SER A 41 -2.11 -13.47 2.43
C SER A 41 -2.89 -13.86 3.68
N GLY A 42 -4.22 -13.87 3.62
CA GLY A 42 -5.09 -14.31 4.71
C GLY A 42 -4.89 -15.79 5.07
N ILE A 43 -4.79 -16.67 4.07
CA ILE A 43 -4.49 -18.10 4.27
C ILE A 43 -3.13 -18.28 4.95
N LEU A 44 -2.10 -17.58 4.47
CA LEU A 44 -0.75 -17.63 5.04
C LEU A 44 -0.73 -17.11 6.48
N PHE A 45 -1.44 -16.02 6.75
CA PHE A 45 -1.55 -15.45 8.09
C PHE A 45 -2.25 -16.42 9.07
N ALA A 46 -3.39 -16.99 8.68
CA ALA A 46 -4.13 -17.96 9.49
C ALA A 46 -3.31 -19.23 9.77
N SER A 47 -2.58 -19.73 8.76
CA SER A 47 -1.70 -20.89 8.90
C SER A 47 -0.60 -20.66 9.95
N ARG A 48 -0.03 -19.45 10.00
CA ARG A 48 1.03 -19.10 10.95
C ARG A 48 0.56 -19.09 12.41
N PHE A 49 -0.61 -18.52 12.69
CA PHE A 49 -1.07 -18.32 14.08
C PHE A 49 -1.85 -19.51 14.65
N LYS A 50 -2.27 -20.48 13.83
CA LYS A 50 -3.09 -21.64 14.21
C LYS A 50 -4.36 -21.30 15.03
N SER A 51 -4.73 -20.03 15.10
CA SER A 51 -5.82 -19.48 15.91
C SER A 51 -6.34 -18.22 15.24
N ALA A 52 -7.66 -18.11 15.10
CA ALA A 52 -8.33 -16.93 14.58
C ALA A 52 -8.79 -16.08 15.76
N THR A 53 -7.99 -15.07 16.12
CA THR A 53 -8.41 -14.06 17.10
C THR A 53 -9.25 -12.99 16.40
N THR A 54 -10.14 -12.31 17.12
CA THR A 54 -10.95 -11.21 16.58
C THR A 54 -10.11 -10.00 16.14
N THR A 55 -8.86 -9.92 16.59
CA THR A 55 -7.87 -8.89 16.22
C THR A 55 -6.97 -9.32 15.07
N ALA A 56 -7.19 -10.49 14.49
CA ALA A 56 -6.44 -10.98 13.34
C ALA A 56 -6.63 -10.03 12.14
N GLY A 57 -5.54 -9.54 11.56
CA GLY A 57 -5.58 -8.63 10.41
C GLY A 57 -5.95 -7.18 10.74
N THR A 58 -6.16 -6.83 12.02
CA THR A 58 -6.38 -5.44 12.41
C THR A 58 -5.21 -4.57 11.93
N LEU A 59 -5.54 -3.48 11.23
CA LEU A 59 -4.61 -2.48 10.66
C LEU A 59 -3.75 -2.97 9.48
N PHE A 60 -3.98 -4.17 8.93
CA PHE A 60 -3.23 -4.62 7.76
C PHE A 60 -3.44 -3.72 6.54
N GLU A 61 -4.63 -3.16 6.39
CA GLU A 61 -4.94 -2.17 5.36
C GLU A 61 -4.11 -0.89 5.55
N LEU A 62 -4.06 -0.38 6.79
CA LEU A 62 -3.26 0.81 7.13
C LEU A 62 -1.79 0.57 6.85
N ASP A 63 -1.25 -0.57 7.28
CA ASP A 63 0.15 -0.94 7.08
C ASP A 63 0.48 -1.12 5.59
N ALA A 64 -0.44 -1.69 4.80
CA ALA A 64 -0.27 -1.82 3.35
C ALA A 64 -0.24 -0.46 2.64
N ILE A 65 -1.14 0.46 3.01
CA ILE A 65 -1.18 1.82 2.45
C ILE A 65 0.08 2.60 2.87
N ALA A 66 0.45 2.54 4.15
CA ALA A 66 1.64 3.20 4.67
C ALA A 66 2.92 2.68 4.00
N ALA A 67 3.06 1.36 3.86
CA ALA A 67 4.17 0.74 3.14
C ALA A 67 4.24 1.20 1.68
N ALA A 68 3.11 1.30 0.99
CA ALA A 68 3.07 1.78 -0.39
C ALA A 68 3.56 3.24 -0.51
N PHE A 69 3.12 4.12 0.39
CA PHE A 69 3.50 5.53 0.37
C PHE A 69 4.92 5.78 0.85
N VAL A 70 5.38 5.09 1.89
CA VAL A 70 6.80 5.08 2.29
C VAL A 70 7.67 4.57 1.14
N GLY A 71 7.18 3.59 0.38
CA GLY A 71 7.81 3.08 -0.84
C GLY A 71 7.75 4.03 -2.06
N GLY A 72 7.15 5.21 -1.92
CA GLY A 72 7.09 6.25 -2.96
C GLY A 72 5.95 6.11 -3.97
N VAL A 73 4.90 5.36 -3.65
CA VAL A 73 3.68 5.31 -4.46
C VAL A 73 2.85 6.58 -4.25
N SER A 74 2.28 7.09 -5.34
CA SER A 74 1.41 8.26 -5.36
C SER A 74 0.01 7.98 -4.81
N PRO A 75 -0.52 8.79 -3.87
CA PRO A 75 -1.93 8.74 -3.50
C PRO A 75 -2.84 9.16 -4.66
N SER A 76 -2.35 10.03 -5.55
CA SER A 76 -3.08 10.47 -6.75
C SER A 76 -2.99 9.51 -7.93
N GLY A 77 -2.28 8.38 -7.77
CA GLY A 77 -2.12 7.36 -8.82
C GLY A 77 -1.04 7.68 -9.86
N GLY A 78 -0.81 6.71 -10.76
CA GLY A 78 0.03 6.84 -11.97
C GLY A 78 1.54 6.91 -11.77
N ILE A 79 2.02 6.94 -10.52
CA ILE A 79 3.43 7.11 -10.18
C ILE A 79 3.78 6.18 -9.01
N GLY A 80 4.90 5.45 -9.15
CA GLY A 80 5.41 4.53 -8.14
C GLY A 80 6.24 3.43 -8.79
N LYS A 81 6.83 2.54 -7.98
CA LYS A 81 7.45 1.30 -8.43
C LYS A 81 7.09 0.18 -7.46
N VAL A 82 6.79 -1.00 -7.97
CA VAL A 82 6.52 -2.20 -7.15
C VAL A 82 7.68 -2.49 -6.20
N THR A 83 8.92 -2.35 -6.68
CA THR A 83 10.12 -2.53 -5.85
C THR A 83 10.19 -1.55 -4.68
N GLY A 84 9.76 -0.30 -4.87
CA GLY A 84 9.67 0.69 -3.81
C GLY A 84 8.66 0.28 -2.73
N SER A 85 7.49 -0.19 -3.12
CA SER A 85 6.46 -0.68 -2.18
C SER A 85 6.92 -1.90 -1.38
N ILE A 86 7.69 -2.81 -2.00
CA ILE A 86 8.29 -3.95 -1.30
C ILE A 86 9.26 -3.46 -0.23
N VAL A 87 10.12 -2.48 -0.55
CA VAL A 87 11.04 -1.88 0.42
C VAL A 87 10.26 -1.18 1.55
N GLY A 88 9.23 -0.41 1.23
CA GLY A 88 8.36 0.22 2.23
C GLY A 88 7.66 -0.80 3.15
N ALA A 89 7.25 -1.96 2.60
CA ALA A 89 6.70 -3.05 3.39
C ALA A 89 7.73 -3.66 4.36
N PHE A 90 8.99 -3.83 3.92
CA PHE A 90 10.06 -4.25 4.81
C PHE A 90 10.33 -3.24 5.93
N VAL A 91 10.26 -1.93 5.63
CA VAL A 91 10.40 -0.87 6.64
C VAL A 91 9.28 -0.96 7.67
N MET A 92 8.02 -1.02 7.24
CA MET A 92 6.85 -1.16 8.14
C MET A 92 6.90 -2.45 8.97
N MET A 93 7.31 -3.56 8.37
CA MET A 93 7.46 -4.85 9.05
C MET A 93 8.58 -4.81 10.10
N SER A 94 9.70 -4.17 9.78
CA SER A 94 10.83 -4.01 10.69
C SER A 94 10.47 -3.11 11.87
N LEU A 95 9.77 -1.99 11.61
CA LEU A 95 9.25 -1.09 12.63
C LEU A 95 8.33 -1.83 13.60
N THR A 96 7.36 -2.58 13.06
CA THR A 96 6.43 -3.35 13.88
C THR A 96 7.14 -4.43 14.69
N SER A 97 8.10 -5.14 14.10
CA SER A 97 8.88 -6.15 14.81
C SER A 97 9.73 -5.52 15.92
N GLY A 98 10.35 -4.38 15.66
CA GLY A 98 11.15 -3.63 16.64
C GLY A 98 10.32 -3.16 17.83
N MET A 99 9.14 -2.56 17.59
CA MET A 99 8.24 -2.16 18.68
C MET A 99 7.78 -3.35 19.54
N ASN A 100 7.52 -4.51 18.92
CA ASN A 100 7.18 -5.73 19.65
C ASN A 100 8.34 -6.24 20.50
N LEU A 101 9.58 -6.22 19.99
CA LEU A 101 10.77 -6.62 20.74
C LEU A 101 11.08 -5.67 21.91
N MET A 102 10.78 -4.38 21.75
CA MET A 102 10.90 -3.37 22.80
C MET A 102 9.78 -3.45 23.85
N GLY A 103 8.79 -4.34 23.66
CA GLY A 103 7.66 -4.49 24.57
C GLY A 103 6.72 -3.29 24.58
N ILE A 104 6.65 -2.53 23.48
CA ILE A 104 5.74 -1.37 23.37
C ILE A 104 4.30 -1.87 23.28
N ASP A 105 3.44 -1.36 24.16
CA ASP A 105 2.00 -1.65 24.17
C ASP A 105 1.34 -1.39 22.82
N ILE A 106 0.39 -2.26 22.47
CA ILE A 106 -0.36 -2.23 21.20
C ILE A 106 -1.01 -0.87 20.92
N SER A 107 -1.55 -0.22 21.96
CA SER A 107 -2.18 1.10 21.84
C SER A 107 -1.21 2.15 21.30
N TYR A 108 0.05 2.16 21.75
CA TYR A 108 1.07 3.05 21.23
C TYR A 108 1.54 2.64 19.84
N GLN A 109 1.60 1.34 19.54
CA GLN A 109 1.92 0.88 18.19
C GLN A 109 0.92 1.42 17.15
N TYR A 110 -0.36 1.50 17.49
CA TYR A 110 -1.39 2.04 16.59
C TYR A 110 -1.16 3.52 16.30
N VAL A 111 -0.84 4.30 17.33
CA VAL A 111 -0.51 5.74 17.19
C VAL A 111 0.71 5.92 16.30
N VAL A 112 1.78 5.14 16.52
CA VAL A 112 3.00 5.22 15.71
C VAL A 112 2.74 4.87 14.24
N ARG A 113 2.00 3.80 13.95
CA ARG A 113 1.67 3.41 12.57
C ARG A 113 0.84 4.49 11.86
N ALA A 114 -0.13 5.08 12.55
CA ALA A 114 -0.91 6.20 12.01
C ALA A 114 -0.04 7.43 11.75
N LEU A 115 0.87 7.78 12.66
CA LEU A 115 1.82 8.88 12.49
C LEU A 115 2.75 8.65 11.29
N VAL A 116 3.24 7.43 11.10
CA VAL A 116 4.07 7.08 9.93
C VAL A 116 3.31 7.27 8.63
N LEU A 117 2.05 6.84 8.55
CA LEU A 117 1.22 7.07 7.38
C LEU A 117 1.05 8.58 7.10
N VAL A 118 0.68 9.36 8.13
CA VAL A 118 0.49 10.81 8.00
C VAL A 118 1.77 11.48 7.52
N ALA A 119 2.91 11.13 8.13
CA ALA A 119 4.22 11.64 7.74
C ALA A 119 4.55 11.29 6.28
N ALA A 120 4.32 10.04 5.86
CA ALA A 120 4.56 9.60 4.49
C ALA A 120 3.71 10.39 3.48
N VAL A 121 2.42 10.57 3.76
CA VAL A 121 1.51 11.35 2.88
C VAL A 121 1.90 12.82 2.83
N VAL A 122 2.18 13.44 3.98
CA VAL A 122 2.58 14.85 4.05
C VAL A 122 3.89 15.08 3.30
N PHE A 123 4.87 14.19 3.50
CA PHE A 123 6.15 14.27 2.80
C PHE A 123 5.98 14.10 1.29
N ASP A 124 5.15 13.15 0.85
CA ASP A 124 4.84 12.95 -0.57
C ASP A 124 4.21 14.20 -1.19
N VAL A 125 3.18 14.77 -0.55
CA VAL A 125 2.48 15.97 -1.03
C VAL A 125 3.40 17.20 -1.04
N ALA A 126 4.17 17.42 0.03
CA ALA A 126 5.07 18.56 0.16
C ALA A 126 6.20 18.52 -0.90
N THR A 127 6.81 17.35 -1.09
CA THR A 127 7.87 17.17 -2.09
C THR A 127 7.34 17.37 -3.52
N ARG A 128 6.09 17.00 -3.77
CA ARG A 128 5.46 17.16 -5.09
C ARG A 128 5.03 18.58 -5.41
N LYS A 129 4.50 19.33 -4.42
CA LYS A 129 4.22 20.77 -4.60
C LYS A 129 5.47 21.52 -5.05
N ARG A 130 6.63 21.15 -4.50
CA ARG A 130 7.93 21.77 -4.81
C ARG A 130 8.45 21.47 -6.22
N LYS A 131 8.02 20.35 -6.82
CA LYS A 131 8.42 19.96 -8.20
C LYS A 131 7.57 20.63 -9.29
N LYS A 132 6.46 21.27 -8.91
CA LYS A 132 5.56 22.02 -9.79
C LYS A 132 5.79 23.54 -9.74
N SER A 133 6.76 24.00 -8.94
CA SER A 133 7.15 25.40 -8.78
C SER A 133 8.55 25.66 -9.29
#